data_AF-A0A9X7PM54-F1
#
_entry.id   AF-A0A9X7PM54-F1
#
_cell.length_a   1.000
_cell.length_b   1.000
_cell.length_c   1.000
_cell.angle_alpha   90.00
_cell.angle_beta   90.00
_cell.angle_gamma   90.00
#
_symmetry.space_group_name_H-M   'P 1'
#
loop_
_entity.id
_entity.type
_entity.pdbx_description
1 polymer ?
#
loop_
_entity_poly.entity_id
_entity_poly.type
_entity_poly.pdbx_seq_one_letter_code
_entity_poly.pdbx_strand_id
1 'polypeptide(L)'
;MADIFEALEQLIQYGIANGLIHREDIVYTRNRLLAALQLEEWKPVEVKDVSFASPSPILEAILDWAYENGRIKTNTTTERDIWDAKLMNCLMPRPSEVIREFYAKYNKDPKLATDWFYSLSKASNYIHTARIAKNKQWKTKTEYGEIDITINLSKPEKDPKEIAKLKDAPASSYPKCVLCKENEGYEGTWHHPARSNHRVIPLTLLDEKWYFQYSPYVYYNEHCIVFHAEHVPMKMERKTFARLLDFIEKFPHYFIGSNADLPIVGGSILAHDHFQGGNYTFAMEKAEIEEYISFPSFPSLAAGIVRWPMSVIRLRGKKEEVLEAADVIYRTWQTYSDPSVDIYAKSGTTPHNTVTPIARRRAGLFEMDIVLRNNRTSREHPYGIFHPHEELHHIKKENIGLIEVMGLAVLPGRLAKELDILAQYLIQHTKKEDWDPALLKHWDWYEEIRSRYTDITKETVLDILQHEVGQRFITVLEHAGVFKRTKRGKQAFRTFLRKVQEKLS
;
A
#
# COMPACT_ATOMS: atom_id res chain seq x y z
N MET A 1 -6.62 -7.30 37.11
CA MET A 1 -7.57 -6.79 36.11
C MET A 1 -7.68 -5.29 36.32
N ALA A 2 -7.58 -4.51 35.24
CA ALA A 2 -7.94 -3.10 35.29
C ALA A 2 -9.44 -2.98 35.59
N ASP A 3 -9.85 -1.97 36.35
CA ASP A 3 -11.27 -1.66 36.53
C ASP A 3 -11.84 -1.23 35.18
N ILE A 4 -12.92 -1.89 34.72
CA ILE A 4 -13.55 -1.57 33.45
C ILE A 4 -14.00 -0.10 33.39
N PHE A 5 -14.47 0.48 34.51
CA PHE A 5 -14.88 1.88 34.53
C PHE A 5 -13.70 2.83 34.40
N GLU A 6 -12.54 2.47 34.94
CA GLU A 6 -11.29 3.22 34.73
C GLU A 6 -10.88 3.19 33.26
N ALA A 7 -10.87 2.01 32.63
CA ALA A 7 -10.51 1.88 31.22
C ALA A 7 -11.48 2.62 30.28
N LEU A 8 -12.79 2.63 30.61
CA LEU A 8 -13.78 3.39 29.86
C LEU A 8 -13.59 4.91 30.01
N GLU A 9 -13.32 5.40 31.22
CA GLU A 9 -13.04 6.82 31.43
C GLU A 9 -11.73 7.22 30.72
N GLN A 10 -10.68 6.38 30.77
CA GLN A 10 -9.44 6.59 30.01
C GLN A 10 -9.71 6.71 28.51
N LEU A 11 -10.56 5.85 27.94
CA LEU A 11 -10.92 5.91 26.52
C LEU A 11 -11.67 7.21 26.17
N ILE A 12 -12.59 7.66 27.04
CA ILE A 12 -13.30 8.94 26.86
C ILE A 12 -12.32 10.12 26.90
N GLN A 13 -11.41 10.15 27.89
CA GLN A 13 -10.41 11.21 28.00
C GLN A 13 -9.44 11.20 26.81
N TYR A 14 -9.06 10.01 26.33
CA TYR A 14 -8.31 9.86 25.08
C TYR A 14 -9.05 10.50 23.89
N GLY A 15 -10.36 10.24 23.78
CA GLY A 15 -11.22 10.81 22.75
C GLY A 15 -11.22 12.34 22.75
N ILE A 16 -11.29 12.96 23.93
CA ILE A 16 -11.22 14.42 24.08
C ILE A 16 -9.83 14.94 23.71
N ALA A 17 -8.78 14.32 24.25
CA ALA A 17 -7.40 14.75 24.04
C ALA A 17 -6.98 14.70 22.55
N ASN A 18 -7.56 13.78 21.78
CA ASN A 18 -7.27 13.60 20.35
C ASN A 18 -8.35 14.21 19.43
N GLY A 19 -9.33 14.94 19.98
CA GLY A 19 -10.36 15.61 19.20
C GLY A 19 -11.31 14.67 18.44
N LEU A 20 -11.52 13.45 18.96
CA LEU A 20 -12.56 12.54 18.47
C LEU A 20 -13.96 13.00 18.93
N ILE A 21 -14.04 13.49 20.18
CA ILE A 21 -15.27 14.00 20.81
C ILE A 21 -14.98 15.30 21.56
N HIS A 22 -16.03 16.06 21.86
CA HIS A 22 -15.95 17.25 22.73
C HIS A 22 -16.45 16.95 24.15
N ARG A 23 -16.28 17.90 25.08
CA ARG A 23 -16.65 17.71 26.50
C ARG A 23 -18.15 17.49 26.67
N GLU A 24 -18.94 18.09 25.80
CA GLU A 24 -20.39 17.99 25.73
C GLU A 24 -20.85 16.55 25.42
N ASP A 25 -20.01 15.76 24.75
CA ASP A 25 -20.34 14.39 24.32
C ASP A 25 -20.00 13.33 25.37
N ILE A 26 -19.33 13.68 26.48
CA ILE A 26 -18.84 12.73 27.49
C ILE A 26 -19.95 11.77 27.95
N VAL A 27 -21.11 12.31 28.33
CA VAL A 27 -22.24 11.51 28.84
C VAL A 27 -22.81 10.63 27.73
N TYR A 28 -22.90 11.14 26.50
CA TYR A 28 -23.37 10.38 25.36
C TYR A 28 -22.43 9.22 25.04
N THR A 29 -21.13 9.48 24.87
CA THR A 29 -20.11 8.47 24.57
C THR A 29 -20.06 7.40 25.66
N ARG A 30 -20.09 7.79 26.95
CA ARG A 30 -20.18 6.85 28.07
C ARG A 30 -21.37 5.90 27.91
N ASN A 31 -22.57 6.44 27.69
CA ASN A 31 -23.76 5.61 27.52
C ASN A 31 -23.67 4.70 26.28
N ARG A 32 -23.03 5.14 25.20
CA ARG A 32 -22.78 4.30 24.02
C ARG A 32 -21.81 3.15 24.31
N LEU A 33 -20.75 3.40 25.07
CA LEU A 33 -19.78 2.38 25.49
C LEU A 33 -20.41 1.36 26.45
N LEU A 34 -21.17 1.81 27.45
CA LEU A 34 -21.92 0.94 28.36
C LEU A 34 -22.89 0.04 27.59
N ALA A 35 -23.65 0.61 26.65
CA ALA A 35 -24.55 -0.16 25.79
C ALA A 35 -23.81 -1.18 24.91
N ALA A 36 -22.64 -0.81 24.36
CA ALA A 36 -21.84 -1.72 23.54
C ALA A 36 -21.33 -2.93 24.35
N LEU A 37 -20.94 -2.71 25.61
CA LEU A 37 -20.43 -3.72 26.54
C LEU A 37 -21.52 -4.44 27.35
N GLN A 38 -22.78 -4.02 27.23
CA GLN A 38 -23.91 -4.52 28.03
C GLN A 38 -23.65 -4.35 29.53
N LEU A 39 -23.29 -3.12 29.92
CA LEU A 39 -23.16 -2.66 31.30
C LEU A 39 -24.38 -1.80 31.66
N GLU A 40 -24.98 -2.06 32.82
CA GLU A 40 -26.19 -1.34 33.29
C GLU A 40 -25.87 -0.21 34.27
N GLU A 41 -24.67 -0.22 34.86
CA GLU A 41 -24.25 0.73 35.89
C GLU A 41 -23.00 1.51 35.47
N TRP A 42 -22.80 2.67 36.10
CA TRP A 42 -21.59 3.47 36.00
C TRP A 42 -21.09 3.84 37.40
N LYS A 43 -19.78 3.77 37.60
CA LYS A 43 -19.13 4.29 38.81
C LYS A 43 -18.20 5.45 38.41
N PRO A 44 -18.29 6.61 39.06
CA PRO A 44 -17.32 7.68 38.85
C PRO A 44 -15.92 7.21 39.22
N VAL A 45 -14.97 7.36 38.30
CA VAL A 45 -13.55 7.05 38.52
C VAL A 45 -12.73 8.29 38.19
N GLU A 46 -11.76 8.62 39.03
CA GLU A 46 -10.75 9.63 38.71
C GLU A 46 -9.60 8.99 37.95
N VAL A 47 -9.44 9.36 36.69
CA VAL A 47 -8.30 8.93 35.87
C VAL A 47 -7.14 9.90 36.07
N LYS A 48 -6.03 9.38 36.60
CA LYS A 48 -4.82 10.18 36.88
C LYS A 48 -3.90 10.34 35.67
N ASP A 49 -3.95 9.41 34.72
CA ASP A 49 -3.16 9.45 33.49
C ASP A 49 -4.08 9.55 32.27
N VAL A 50 -3.97 10.67 31.55
CA VAL A 50 -4.70 10.95 30.31
C VAL A 50 -3.77 11.05 29.10
N SER A 51 -2.49 10.70 29.29
CA SER A 51 -1.42 10.89 28.29
C SER A 51 -1.22 9.64 27.43
N PHE A 52 -2.24 9.24 26.67
CA PHE A 52 -2.15 8.06 25.83
C PHE A 52 -1.68 8.39 24.40
N ALA A 53 -0.54 7.83 24.00
CA ALA A 53 -0.02 7.95 22.63
C ALA A 53 -0.83 7.13 21.60
N SER A 54 -1.58 6.13 22.05
CA SER A 54 -2.41 5.22 21.23
C SER A 54 -3.57 4.70 22.08
N PRO A 55 -4.76 4.43 21.50
CA PRO A 55 -5.86 3.82 22.23
C PRO A 55 -5.64 2.32 22.46
N SER A 56 -4.66 1.68 21.80
CA SER A 56 -4.49 0.22 21.82
C SER A 56 -4.37 -0.38 23.22
N PRO A 57 -3.57 0.15 24.17
CA PRO A 57 -3.48 -0.43 25.51
C PRO A 57 -4.79 -0.32 26.30
N ILE A 58 -5.54 0.77 26.12
CA ILE A 58 -6.85 0.98 26.74
C ILE A 58 -7.86 -0.03 26.18
N LEU A 59 -7.88 -0.18 24.85
CA LEU A 59 -8.74 -1.13 24.16
C LEU A 59 -8.39 -2.56 24.55
N GLU A 60 -7.11 -2.92 24.65
CA GLU A 60 -6.67 -4.24 25.12
C GLU A 60 -7.25 -4.58 26.51
N ALA A 61 -7.19 -3.64 27.46
CA ALA A 61 -7.77 -3.83 28.79
C ALA A 61 -9.30 -4.03 28.75
N ILE A 62 -10.02 -3.26 27.92
CA ILE A 62 -11.47 -3.41 27.75
C ILE A 62 -11.80 -4.75 27.09
N LEU A 63 -11.04 -5.17 26.08
CA LEU A 63 -11.25 -6.43 25.35
C LEU A 63 -10.91 -7.66 26.22
N ASP A 64 -9.89 -7.56 27.07
CA ASP A 64 -9.56 -8.60 28.07
C ASP A 64 -10.75 -8.77 29.04
N TRP A 65 -11.23 -7.67 29.62
CA TRP A 65 -12.41 -7.69 30.48
C TRP A 65 -13.65 -8.25 29.75
N ALA A 66 -13.88 -7.83 28.51
CA ALA A 66 -15.01 -8.28 27.69
C ALA A 66 -14.94 -9.80 27.43
N TYR A 67 -13.75 -10.37 27.26
CA TYR A 67 -13.57 -11.82 27.16
C TYR A 67 -13.81 -12.53 28.49
N GLU A 68 -13.21 -12.05 29.58
CA GLU A 68 -13.37 -12.62 30.92
C GLU A 68 -14.83 -12.62 31.40
N ASN A 69 -15.64 -11.67 30.93
CA ASN A 69 -17.06 -11.52 31.26
C ASN A 69 -18.00 -12.06 30.17
N GLY A 70 -17.48 -12.85 29.23
CA GLY A 70 -18.26 -13.61 28.25
C GLY A 70 -18.94 -12.78 27.15
N ARG A 71 -18.50 -11.53 26.93
CA ARG A 71 -18.95 -10.68 25.80
C ARG A 71 -18.25 -11.06 24.50
N ILE A 72 -16.94 -11.30 24.58
CA ILE A 72 -16.12 -11.92 23.52
C ILE A 72 -16.10 -13.42 23.77
N LYS A 73 -16.32 -14.24 22.73
CA LYS A 73 -16.50 -15.70 22.89
C LYS A 73 -15.26 -16.52 22.57
N THR A 74 -14.54 -16.15 21.53
CA THR A 74 -13.42 -16.92 20.98
C THR A 74 -12.05 -16.30 21.27
N ASN A 75 -12.03 -15.00 21.57
CA ASN A 75 -10.82 -14.23 21.83
C ASN A 75 -9.78 -14.30 20.69
N THR A 76 -10.26 -14.47 19.46
CA THR A 76 -9.40 -14.43 18.27
C THR A 76 -9.15 -12.99 17.85
N THR A 77 -8.15 -12.79 17.00
CA THR A 77 -7.83 -11.48 16.43
C THR A 77 -9.04 -10.86 15.73
N THR A 78 -9.75 -11.62 14.89
CA THR A 78 -10.88 -11.11 14.10
C THR A 78 -12.04 -10.65 14.98
N GLU A 79 -12.39 -11.41 16.02
CA GLU A 79 -13.46 -11.01 16.94
C GLU A 79 -13.04 -9.78 17.75
N ARG A 80 -11.78 -9.71 18.20
CA ARG A 80 -11.23 -8.54 18.87
C ARG A 80 -11.25 -7.30 17.97
N ASP A 81 -10.90 -7.43 16.70
CA ASP A 81 -10.90 -6.32 15.72
C ASP A 81 -12.32 -5.76 15.50
N ILE A 82 -13.33 -6.62 15.50
CA ILE A 82 -14.74 -6.20 15.43
C ILE A 82 -15.11 -5.38 16.66
N TRP A 83 -14.79 -5.87 17.86
CA TRP A 83 -15.08 -5.15 19.10
C TRP A 83 -14.29 -3.84 19.24
N ASP A 84 -13.02 -3.83 18.86
CA ASP A 84 -12.17 -2.64 18.82
C ASP A 84 -12.80 -1.54 17.97
N ALA A 85 -13.16 -1.86 16.72
CA ALA A 85 -13.80 -0.92 15.80
C ALA A 85 -15.16 -0.43 16.31
N LYS A 86 -15.94 -1.32 16.95
CA LYS A 86 -17.25 -0.99 17.54
C LYS A 86 -17.12 0.00 18.71
N LEU A 87 -16.15 -0.24 19.61
CA LEU A 87 -15.87 0.64 20.74
C LEU A 87 -15.38 2.00 20.25
N MET A 88 -14.44 2.03 19.32
CA MET A 88 -13.94 3.28 18.74
C MET A 88 -15.03 4.04 17.97
N ASN A 89 -15.98 3.36 17.34
CA ASN A 89 -17.11 4.05 16.70
C ASN A 89 -18.00 4.83 17.68
N CYS A 90 -18.01 4.47 18.98
CA CYS A 90 -18.72 5.25 19.99
C CYS A 90 -18.10 6.64 20.22
N LEU A 91 -16.84 6.83 19.81
CA LEU A 91 -16.09 8.07 19.90
C LEU A 91 -16.04 8.81 18.55
N MET A 92 -16.52 8.22 17.46
CA MET A 92 -16.36 8.80 16.14
C MET A 92 -17.50 9.76 15.79
N PRO A 93 -17.20 10.96 15.24
CA PRO A 93 -18.22 11.83 14.66
C PRO A 93 -18.99 11.12 13.54
N ARG A 94 -20.21 11.58 13.24
CA ARG A 94 -20.99 11.03 12.12
C ARG A 94 -20.32 11.39 10.78
N PRO A 95 -20.51 10.59 9.71
CA PRO A 95 -19.92 10.88 8.40
C PRO A 95 -20.15 12.31 7.90
N SER A 96 -21.37 12.84 8.06
CA SER A 96 -21.70 14.22 7.65
C SER A 96 -20.87 15.30 8.36
N GLU A 97 -20.48 15.05 9.61
CA GLU A 97 -19.69 15.98 10.41
C GLU A 97 -18.23 15.94 9.97
N VAL A 98 -17.71 14.73 9.73
CA VAL A 98 -16.36 14.52 9.20
C VAL A 98 -16.21 15.18 7.83
N ILE A 99 -17.19 15.00 6.94
CA ILE A 99 -17.20 15.60 5.60
C ILE A 99 -17.25 17.12 5.68
N ARG A 100 -18.12 17.69 6.53
CA ARG A 100 -18.22 19.13 6.72
C ARG A 100 -16.91 19.73 7.21
N GLU A 101 -16.28 19.11 8.20
CA GLU A 101 -15.00 19.58 8.74
C GLU A 101 -13.87 19.45 7.74
N PHE A 102 -13.80 18.34 6.99
CA PHE A 102 -12.83 18.15 5.91
C PHE A 102 -12.89 19.29 4.91
N TYR A 103 -14.08 19.60 4.38
CA TYR A 103 -14.24 20.66 3.38
C TYR A 103 -14.07 22.06 3.96
N ALA A 104 -14.43 22.29 5.22
CA ALA A 104 -14.14 23.56 5.90
C ALA A 104 -12.62 23.82 5.98
N LYS A 105 -11.81 22.78 6.20
CA LYS A 105 -10.34 22.87 6.15
C LYS A 105 -9.82 22.94 4.73
N TYR A 106 -10.38 22.17 3.80
CA TYR A 106 -9.97 22.11 2.40
C TYR A 106 -10.08 23.46 1.72
N ASN A 107 -11.17 24.20 1.99
CA ASN A 107 -11.39 25.54 1.46
C ASN A 107 -10.35 26.57 1.94
N LYS A 108 -9.61 26.28 3.02
CA LYS A 108 -8.48 27.09 3.47
C LYS A 108 -7.18 26.61 2.83
N ASP A 109 -6.93 25.31 2.92
CA ASP A 109 -5.77 24.63 2.34
C ASP A 109 -6.06 23.12 2.23
N PRO A 110 -5.94 22.50 1.04
CA PRO A 110 -6.06 21.07 0.87
C PRO A 110 -5.21 20.25 1.84
N LYS A 111 -4.00 20.74 2.20
CA LYS A 111 -3.11 20.05 3.13
C LYS A 111 -3.68 20.02 4.55
N LEU A 112 -4.31 21.10 5.02
CA LEU A 112 -4.94 21.13 6.33
C LEU A 112 -6.08 20.11 6.44
N ALA A 113 -6.82 19.88 5.36
CA ALA A 113 -7.87 18.86 5.33
C ALA A 113 -7.31 17.45 5.44
N THR A 114 -6.27 17.14 4.66
CA THR A 114 -5.64 15.81 4.69
C THR A 114 -4.91 15.56 6.02
N ASP A 115 -4.14 16.52 6.53
CA ASP A 115 -3.42 16.39 7.81
C ASP A 115 -4.39 16.09 8.97
N TRP A 116 -5.53 16.79 9.00
CA TRP A 116 -6.57 16.59 10.00
C TRP A 116 -7.24 15.23 9.86
N PHE A 117 -7.63 14.85 8.64
CA PHE A 117 -8.32 13.57 8.42
C PHE A 117 -7.38 12.38 8.67
N TYR A 118 -6.09 12.51 8.39
CA TYR A 118 -5.08 11.52 8.74
C TYR A 118 -4.92 11.39 10.25
N SER A 119 -4.90 12.52 10.96
CA SER A 119 -4.85 12.54 12.42
C SER A 119 -6.08 11.89 13.04
N LEU A 120 -7.28 12.19 12.53
CA LEU A 120 -8.53 11.54 12.92
C LEU A 120 -8.47 10.02 12.68
N SER A 121 -7.97 9.60 11.51
CA SER A 121 -7.87 8.17 11.14
C SER A 121 -6.86 7.39 11.99
N LYS A 122 -5.80 8.04 12.48
CA LYS A 122 -4.88 7.46 13.48
C LYS A 122 -5.52 7.40 14.86
N ALA A 123 -6.15 8.49 15.29
CA ALA A 123 -6.75 8.59 16.62
C ALA A 123 -7.93 7.60 16.79
N SER A 124 -8.69 7.35 15.73
CA SER A 124 -9.79 6.40 15.74
C SER A 124 -9.37 4.93 15.78
N ASN A 125 -8.07 4.64 15.78
CA ASN A 125 -7.48 3.31 15.59
C ASN A 125 -7.86 2.64 14.25
N TYR A 126 -8.43 3.38 13.29
CA TYR A 126 -8.67 2.87 11.95
C TYR A 126 -7.34 2.57 11.22
N ILE A 127 -6.38 3.49 11.34
CA ILE A 127 -4.99 3.22 11.03
C ILE A 127 -4.36 2.58 12.27
N HIS A 128 -4.00 1.30 12.17
CA HIS A 128 -3.47 0.55 13.30
C HIS A 128 -1.99 0.87 13.58
N THR A 129 -1.71 2.08 14.06
CA THR A 129 -0.35 2.60 14.30
C THR A 129 0.48 1.68 15.20
N ALA A 130 -0.12 1.09 16.24
CA ALA A 130 0.56 0.14 17.13
C ALA A 130 0.97 -1.16 16.41
N ARG A 131 0.20 -1.63 15.42
CA ARG A 131 0.56 -2.79 14.59
C ARG A 131 1.63 -2.42 13.57
N ILE A 132 1.52 -1.24 12.97
CA ILE A 132 2.47 -0.73 11.99
C ILE A 132 3.86 -0.53 12.61
N ALA A 133 3.92 -0.08 13.87
CA ALA A 133 5.17 0.08 14.63
C ALA A 133 5.97 -1.22 14.82
N LYS A 134 5.34 -2.40 14.61
CA LYS A 134 6.03 -3.70 14.65
C LYS A 134 6.78 -4.02 13.36
N ASN A 135 6.54 -3.31 12.26
CA ASN A 135 7.20 -3.58 10.99
C ASN A 135 8.71 -3.33 11.10
N LYS A 136 9.53 -4.22 10.52
CA LYS A 136 10.97 -3.97 10.36
C LYS A 136 11.16 -3.10 9.12
N GLN A 137 11.79 -1.94 9.26
CA GLN A 137 12.01 -0.99 8.18
C GLN A 137 13.48 -0.54 8.15
N TRP A 138 14.05 -0.48 6.96
CA TRP A 138 15.38 0.07 6.72
C TRP A 138 15.48 0.58 5.29
N LYS A 139 16.62 1.20 4.98
CA LYS A 139 16.91 1.70 3.64
C LYS A 139 18.16 1.04 3.09
N THR A 140 18.17 0.81 1.78
CA THR A 140 19.32 0.23 1.11
C THR A 140 19.77 1.14 -0.03
N LYS A 141 21.07 1.47 -0.04
CA LYS A 141 21.69 2.20 -1.16
C LYS A 141 21.92 1.26 -2.33
N THR A 142 21.56 1.71 -3.52
CA THR A 142 21.67 0.95 -4.77
C THR A 142 22.19 1.86 -5.87
N GLU A 143 22.51 1.31 -7.04
CA GLU A 143 22.92 2.10 -8.20
C GLU A 143 21.81 3.03 -8.75
N TYR A 144 20.55 2.81 -8.31
CA TYR A 144 19.36 3.57 -8.70
C TYR A 144 18.93 4.59 -7.64
N GLY A 145 19.69 4.71 -6.55
CA GLY A 145 19.35 5.54 -5.39
C GLY A 145 19.03 4.70 -4.16
N GLU A 146 18.62 5.37 -3.09
CA GLU A 146 18.24 4.74 -1.83
C GLU A 146 16.78 4.28 -1.90
N ILE A 147 16.55 2.98 -1.73
CA ILE A 147 15.22 2.34 -1.69
C ILE A 147 14.79 2.03 -0.26
N ASP A 148 13.49 1.96 -0.04
CA ASP A 148 12.89 1.63 1.25
C ASP A 148 12.54 0.13 1.28
N ILE A 149 12.88 -0.55 2.37
CA ILE A 149 12.52 -1.94 2.60
C ILE A 149 11.66 -2.02 3.86
N THR A 150 10.53 -2.72 3.77
CA THR A 150 9.68 -3.02 4.91
C THR A 150 9.31 -4.50 4.93
N ILE A 151 9.47 -5.16 6.08
CA ILE A 151 8.86 -6.46 6.35
C ILE A 151 7.55 -6.22 7.10
N ASN A 152 6.44 -6.63 6.49
CA ASN A 152 5.11 -6.39 7.04
C ASN A 152 4.79 -7.39 8.17
N LEU A 153 4.82 -6.90 9.40
CA LEU A 153 4.46 -7.63 10.63
C LEU A 153 3.13 -7.12 11.23
N SER A 154 2.51 -6.12 10.59
CA SER A 154 1.28 -5.49 11.07
C SER A 154 0.01 -6.31 10.82
N LYS A 155 0.08 -7.27 9.88
CA LYS A 155 -1.05 -8.14 9.53
C LYS A 155 -0.85 -9.51 10.17
N PRO A 156 -1.64 -9.88 11.18
CA PRO A 156 -1.52 -11.20 11.82
C PRO A 156 -1.92 -12.32 10.85
N GLU A 157 -1.23 -13.46 10.96
CA GLU A 157 -1.66 -14.69 10.31
C GLU A 157 -2.93 -15.22 11.00
N LYS A 158 -3.80 -15.86 10.22
CA LYS A 158 -5.04 -16.43 10.76
C LYS A 158 -4.73 -17.68 11.56
N ASP A 159 -5.20 -17.72 12.80
CA ASP A 159 -5.00 -18.89 13.67
C ASP A 159 -5.94 -20.06 13.28
N PRO A 160 -5.67 -21.30 13.73
CA PRO A 160 -6.53 -22.44 13.42
C PRO A 160 -7.99 -22.29 13.91
N LYS A 161 -8.24 -21.56 15.01
CA LYS A 161 -9.60 -21.31 15.53
C LYS A 161 -10.34 -20.34 14.62
N GLU A 162 -9.67 -19.31 14.11
CA GLU A 162 -10.21 -18.39 13.10
C GLU A 162 -10.53 -19.12 11.81
N ILE A 163 -9.64 -20.01 11.35
CA ILE A 163 -9.88 -20.84 10.16
C ILE A 163 -11.11 -21.73 10.35
N ALA A 164 -11.28 -22.34 11.51
CA ALA A 164 -12.48 -23.12 11.82
C ALA A 164 -13.74 -22.25 11.82
N LYS A 165 -13.71 -21.10 12.51
CA LYS A 165 -14.85 -20.16 12.57
C LYS A 165 -15.21 -19.59 11.20
N LEU A 166 -14.23 -19.33 10.34
CA LEU A 166 -14.44 -18.91 8.96
C LEU A 166 -15.21 -19.95 8.16
N LYS A 167 -14.91 -21.24 8.32
CA LYS A 167 -15.64 -22.32 7.61
C LYS A 167 -17.10 -22.39 8.03
N ASP A 168 -17.39 -22.16 9.30
CA ASP A 168 -18.75 -22.22 9.85
C ASP A 168 -19.54 -20.92 9.67
N ALA A 169 -18.86 -19.80 9.40
CA ALA A 169 -19.50 -18.50 9.28
C ALA A 169 -20.32 -18.38 7.97
N PRO A 170 -21.53 -17.80 8.03
CA PRO A 170 -22.38 -17.65 6.86
C PRO A 170 -21.70 -16.78 5.80
N ALA A 171 -21.84 -17.14 4.53
CA ALA A 171 -21.38 -16.32 3.43
C ALA A 171 -22.07 -14.95 3.49
N SER A 172 -21.30 -13.86 3.39
CA SER A 172 -21.82 -12.51 3.24
C SER A 172 -21.54 -12.00 1.83
N SER A 173 -22.53 -11.34 1.24
CA SER A 173 -22.42 -10.62 -0.04
C SER A 173 -22.35 -9.11 0.13
N TYR A 174 -22.43 -8.63 1.38
CA TYR A 174 -22.42 -7.21 1.73
C TYR A 174 -21.35 -6.92 2.81
N PRO A 175 -20.55 -5.86 2.66
CA PRO A 175 -20.30 -5.11 1.43
C PRO A 175 -19.74 -6.00 0.31
N LYS A 176 -19.95 -5.63 -0.97
CA LYS A 176 -19.52 -6.45 -2.11
C LYS A 176 -18.00 -6.66 -2.18
N CYS A 177 -17.22 -5.68 -1.71
CA CYS A 177 -15.78 -5.80 -1.53
C CYS A 177 -15.30 -4.86 -0.42
N VAL A 178 -14.01 -4.92 -0.09
CA VAL A 178 -13.38 -4.14 0.99
C VAL A 178 -13.24 -2.63 0.69
N LEU A 179 -13.51 -2.20 -0.54
CA LEU A 179 -13.44 -0.79 -0.97
C LEU A 179 -14.83 -0.16 -1.18
N CYS A 180 -15.90 -0.94 -1.23
CA CYS A 180 -17.25 -0.41 -1.38
C CYS A 180 -17.58 0.64 -0.31
N LYS A 181 -18.25 1.73 -0.67
CA LYS A 181 -18.62 2.81 0.28
C LYS A 181 -19.47 2.28 1.44
N GLU A 182 -20.19 1.18 1.21
CA GLU A 182 -20.97 0.42 2.18
C GLU A 182 -20.15 -0.12 3.37
N ASN A 183 -18.81 -0.07 3.28
CA ASN A 183 -17.94 -0.35 4.42
C ASN A 183 -18.00 0.74 5.50
N GLU A 184 -18.37 1.98 5.18
CA GLU A 184 -18.45 3.05 6.17
C GLU A 184 -19.47 2.70 7.27
N GLY A 185 -18.98 2.46 8.49
CA GLY A 185 -19.85 2.05 9.60
C GLY A 185 -20.20 0.57 9.64
N TYR A 186 -19.61 -0.28 8.79
CA TYR A 186 -19.92 -1.70 8.75
C TYR A 186 -19.28 -2.47 9.92
N GLU A 187 -20.09 -3.22 10.66
CA GLU A 187 -19.66 -3.96 11.87
C GLU A 187 -18.52 -4.95 11.60
N GLY A 188 -18.48 -5.52 10.39
CA GLY A 188 -17.58 -6.62 10.06
C GLY A 188 -18.19 -7.98 10.39
N THR A 189 -17.58 -8.99 9.82
CA THR A 189 -17.90 -10.40 10.04
C THR A 189 -16.60 -11.20 10.02
N TRP A 190 -16.69 -12.51 10.26
CA TRP A 190 -15.54 -13.39 10.05
C TRP A 190 -14.96 -13.30 8.63
N HIS A 191 -15.84 -13.11 7.63
CA HIS A 191 -15.45 -13.06 6.22
C HIS A 191 -15.07 -11.65 5.71
N HIS A 192 -15.42 -10.60 6.46
CA HIS A 192 -15.29 -9.22 5.99
C HIS A 192 -14.81 -8.29 7.11
N PRO A 193 -13.76 -7.49 6.90
CA PRO A 193 -13.13 -6.72 7.97
C PRO A 193 -14.09 -5.73 8.64
N ALA A 194 -13.88 -5.48 9.93
CA ALA A 194 -14.59 -4.47 10.69
C ALA A 194 -14.22 -3.06 10.21
N ARG A 195 -15.25 -2.22 10.06
CA ARG A 195 -15.17 -0.85 9.53
C ARG A 195 -16.16 0.08 10.24
N SER A 196 -16.61 -0.25 11.46
CA SER A 196 -17.57 0.57 12.22
C SER A 196 -17.05 2.01 12.44
N ASN A 197 -15.77 2.14 12.77
CA ASN A 197 -15.07 3.43 12.95
C ASN A 197 -14.52 4.03 11.64
N HIS A 198 -14.77 3.40 10.48
CA HIS A 198 -14.30 3.88 9.18
C HIS A 198 -15.08 5.13 8.74
N ARG A 199 -14.40 6.07 8.10
CA ARG A 199 -14.99 7.27 7.50
C ARG A 199 -14.36 7.51 6.13
N VAL A 200 -15.15 7.99 5.17
CA VAL A 200 -14.68 8.29 3.81
C VAL A 200 -15.06 9.72 3.41
N ILE A 201 -14.24 10.33 2.56
CA ILE A 201 -14.50 11.67 2.03
C ILE A 201 -14.99 11.54 0.59
N PRO A 202 -16.20 11.99 0.23
CA PRO A 202 -16.64 11.99 -1.15
C PRO A 202 -15.75 12.91 -1.98
N LEU A 203 -15.51 12.57 -3.25
CA LEU A 203 -14.74 13.36 -4.21
C LEU A 203 -15.45 13.36 -5.56
N THR A 204 -15.13 14.35 -6.39
CA THR A 204 -15.53 14.38 -7.79
C THR A 204 -14.28 14.44 -8.65
N LEU A 205 -14.07 13.44 -9.52
CA LEU A 205 -13.00 13.41 -10.51
C LEU A 205 -13.62 13.28 -11.89
N LEU A 206 -13.32 14.22 -12.81
CA LEU A 206 -13.94 14.28 -14.15
C LEU A 206 -15.48 14.14 -14.13
N ASP A 207 -16.14 14.84 -13.22
CA ASP A 207 -17.61 14.78 -13.00
C ASP A 207 -18.16 13.41 -12.55
N GLU A 208 -17.28 12.45 -12.24
CA GLU A 208 -17.63 11.14 -11.69
C GLU A 208 -17.51 11.17 -10.16
N LYS A 209 -18.32 10.38 -9.45
CA LYS A 209 -18.27 10.28 -7.98
C LYS A 209 -17.21 9.28 -7.53
N TRP A 210 -16.34 9.72 -6.64
CA TRP A 210 -15.26 8.95 -6.03
C TRP A 210 -15.30 9.13 -4.51
N TYR A 211 -14.48 8.36 -3.81
CA TYR A 211 -14.27 8.50 -2.38
C TYR A 211 -12.78 8.40 -2.05
N PHE A 212 -12.36 9.13 -1.04
CA PHE A 212 -11.01 9.15 -0.49
C PHE A 212 -11.00 8.55 0.91
N GLN A 213 -10.03 7.67 1.17
CA GLN A 213 -9.73 7.13 2.48
C GLN A 213 -8.24 6.91 2.67
N TYR A 214 -7.79 6.76 3.91
CA TYR A 214 -6.47 6.22 4.20
C TYR A 214 -6.46 4.69 4.16
N SER A 215 -5.30 4.10 3.92
CA SER A 215 -5.08 2.67 4.12
C SER A 215 -5.01 2.37 5.62
N PRO A 216 -5.68 1.33 6.14
CA PRO A 216 -5.54 0.94 7.56
C PRO A 216 -4.18 0.30 7.88
N TYR A 217 -3.45 -0.16 6.85
CA TYR A 217 -2.11 -0.75 6.94
C TYR A 217 -1.12 0.10 6.15
N VAL A 218 -0.86 1.29 6.66
CA VAL A 218 -0.02 2.30 6.02
C VAL A 218 1.42 1.80 5.84
N TYR A 219 1.97 1.91 4.62
CA TYR A 219 3.38 1.58 4.33
C TYR A 219 4.30 2.81 4.30
N TYR A 220 3.75 4.00 4.08
CA TYR A 220 4.44 5.28 3.99
C TYR A 220 3.50 6.40 4.41
N ASN A 221 4.04 7.56 4.77
CA ASN A 221 3.24 8.68 5.28
C ASN A 221 2.01 8.99 4.41
N GLU A 222 0.84 9.06 5.04
CA GLU A 222 -0.43 9.40 4.39
C GLU A 222 -0.84 8.50 3.20
N HIS A 223 -0.45 7.22 3.19
CA HIS A 223 -0.91 6.24 2.20
C HIS A 223 -2.45 6.22 2.11
N CYS A 224 -2.97 6.70 0.99
CA CYS A 224 -4.39 6.84 0.71
C CYS A 224 -4.85 5.98 -0.46
N ILE A 225 -6.17 5.77 -0.51
CA ILE A 225 -6.89 5.05 -1.55
C ILE A 225 -8.01 5.95 -2.04
N VAL A 226 -8.12 6.12 -3.36
CA VAL A 226 -9.21 6.85 -4.01
C VAL A 226 -9.98 5.88 -4.87
N PHE A 227 -11.23 5.58 -4.52
CA PHE A 227 -12.00 4.50 -5.15
C PHE A 227 -13.31 5.01 -5.75
N HIS A 228 -13.73 4.36 -6.83
CA HIS A 228 -14.92 4.75 -7.58
C HIS A 228 -16.18 4.53 -6.74
N ALA A 229 -17.20 5.39 -6.85
CA ALA A 229 -18.42 5.24 -6.02
C ALA A 229 -19.19 3.95 -6.30
N GLU A 230 -19.19 3.50 -7.55
CA GLU A 230 -19.79 2.24 -7.98
C GLU A 230 -18.74 1.12 -8.00
N HIS A 231 -19.17 -0.09 -7.66
CA HIS A 231 -18.35 -1.30 -7.75
C HIS A 231 -18.22 -1.72 -9.23
N VAL A 232 -17.26 -1.11 -9.92
CA VAL A 232 -16.93 -1.39 -11.32
C VAL A 232 -15.50 -1.90 -11.41
N PRO A 233 -15.21 -2.90 -12.27
CA PRO A 233 -13.84 -3.38 -12.45
C PRO A 233 -12.90 -2.27 -12.89
N MET A 234 -11.67 -2.37 -12.42
CA MET A 234 -10.60 -1.47 -12.81
C MET A 234 -10.32 -1.61 -14.32
N LYS A 235 -10.08 -0.47 -14.98
CA LYS A 235 -9.75 -0.43 -16.41
C LYS A 235 -8.72 0.66 -16.67
N MET A 236 -7.68 0.31 -17.42
CA MET A 236 -6.71 1.30 -17.88
C MET A 236 -7.19 1.93 -19.19
N GLU A 237 -7.33 3.25 -19.20
CA GLU A 237 -7.79 4.02 -20.36
C GLU A 237 -7.33 5.48 -20.27
N ARG A 238 -7.57 6.28 -21.31
CA ARG A 238 -7.26 7.72 -21.30
C ARG A 238 -7.85 8.44 -20.07
N LYS A 239 -9.08 8.07 -19.67
CA LYS A 239 -9.73 8.62 -18.47
C LYS A 239 -8.94 8.34 -17.20
N THR A 240 -8.23 7.21 -17.11
CA THR A 240 -7.38 6.90 -15.96
C THR A 240 -6.32 7.99 -15.78
N PHE A 241 -5.57 8.34 -16.83
CA PHE A 241 -4.58 9.43 -16.75
C PHE A 241 -5.22 10.77 -16.38
N ALA A 242 -6.35 11.10 -17.00
CA ALA A 242 -7.07 12.34 -16.72
C ALA A 242 -7.58 12.42 -15.26
N ARG A 243 -8.08 11.32 -14.68
CA ARG A 243 -8.50 11.24 -13.27
C ARG A 243 -7.32 11.44 -12.32
N LEU A 244 -6.17 10.84 -12.62
CA LEU A 244 -4.95 11.03 -11.82
C LEU A 244 -4.49 12.49 -11.85
N LEU A 245 -4.50 13.13 -13.04
CA LEU A 245 -4.15 14.54 -13.20
C LEU A 245 -5.16 15.48 -12.50
N ASP A 246 -6.45 15.18 -12.54
CA ASP A 246 -7.50 15.94 -11.83
C ASP A 246 -7.36 15.81 -10.30
N PHE A 247 -6.97 14.63 -9.81
CA PHE A 247 -6.70 14.45 -8.37
C PHE A 247 -5.53 15.31 -7.88
N ILE A 248 -4.39 15.30 -8.57
CA ILE A 248 -3.20 16.07 -8.13
C ILE A 248 -3.36 17.57 -8.35
N GLU A 249 -4.36 18.01 -9.11
CA GLU A 249 -4.76 19.41 -9.16
C GLU A 249 -5.51 19.80 -7.87
N LYS A 250 -6.36 18.92 -7.34
CA LYS A 250 -7.09 19.11 -6.08
C LYS A 250 -6.23 18.92 -4.84
N PHE A 251 -5.23 18.04 -4.91
CA PHE A 251 -4.30 17.69 -3.82
C PHE A 251 -2.85 17.75 -4.29
N PRO A 252 -2.29 18.96 -4.48
CA PRO A 252 -1.00 19.14 -5.16
C PRO A 252 0.22 18.64 -4.36
N HIS A 253 0.07 18.42 -3.06
CA HIS A 253 1.11 17.85 -2.19
C HIS A 253 1.16 16.32 -2.23
N TYR A 254 0.22 15.66 -2.92
CA TYR A 254 0.17 14.21 -3.02
C TYR A 254 0.67 13.73 -4.39
N PHE A 255 1.20 12.50 -4.40
CA PHE A 255 1.21 11.70 -5.62
C PHE A 255 -0.03 10.79 -5.66
N ILE A 256 -0.39 10.32 -6.84
CA ILE A 256 -1.43 9.30 -7.04
C ILE A 256 -1.08 8.42 -8.24
N GLY A 257 -1.36 7.14 -8.15
CA GLY A 257 -1.14 6.20 -9.25
C GLY A 257 -2.17 5.09 -9.28
N SER A 258 -2.19 4.39 -10.41
CA SER A 258 -3.05 3.24 -10.62
C SER A 258 -2.19 2.00 -10.83
N ASN A 259 -2.62 0.86 -10.27
CA ASN A 259 -2.02 -0.42 -10.65
C ASN A 259 -2.28 -0.71 -12.14
N ALA A 260 -1.77 -1.82 -12.64
CA ALA A 260 -2.17 -2.31 -13.95
C ALA A 260 -3.49 -3.10 -13.87
N ASP A 261 -4.30 -3.03 -14.93
CA ASP A 261 -5.62 -3.66 -15.05
C ASP A 261 -5.57 -5.14 -15.49
N LEU A 262 -4.40 -5.64 -15.85
CA LEU A 262 -4.17 -7.03 -16.22
C LEU A 262 -3.79 -7.89 -15.00
N PRO A 263 -4.12 -9.19 -15.00
CA PRO A 263 -3.65 -10.10 -13.95
C PRO A 263 -2.12 -10.21 -13.97
N ILE A 264 -1.53 -10.69 -12.88
CA ILE A 264 -0.08 -10.89 -12.66
C ILE A 264 0.70 -9.57 -12.45
N VAL A 265 0.29 -8.44 -13.03
CA VAL A 265 1.03 -7.15 -12.93
C VAL A 265 0.71 -6.28 -11.69
N GLY A 266 0.41 -6.91 -10.54
CA GLY A 266 0.44 -6.27 -9.22
C GLY A 266 -0.89 -5.75 -8.64
N GLY A 267 -2.00 -5.85 -9.36
CA GLY A 267 -3.32 -5.50 -8.80
C GLY A 267 -3.86 -6.59 -7.86
N SER A 268 -4.16 -6.23 -6.61
CA SER A 268 -4.77 -7.15 -5.61
C SER A 268 -6.29 -7.10 -5.59
N ILE A 269 -6.90 -5.98 -5.99
CA ILE A 269 -8.35 -5.77 -6.05
C ILE A 269 -8.70 -5.23 -7.44
N LEU A 270 -8.88 -6.13 -8.41
CA LEU A 270 -9.23 -5.74 -9.79
C LEU A 270 -10.74 -5.51 -9.99
N ALA A 271 -11.55 -5.97 -9.04
CA ALA A 271 -13.02 -5.92 -9.15
C ALA A 271 -13.62 -4.52 -8.89
N HIS A 272 -12.86 -3.61 -8.26
CA HIS A 272 -13.31 -2.26 -7.93
C HIS A 272 -12.23 -1.24 -8.30
N ASP A 273 -12.55 -0.34 -9.23
CA ASP A 273 -11.66 0.72 -9.73
C ASP A 273 -11.22 1.66 -8.60
N HIS A 274 -9.90 1.77 -8.45
CA HIS A 274 -9.28 2.57 -7.41
C HIS A 274 -7.85 2.97 -7.77
N PHE A 275 -7.39 4.01 -7.10
CA PHE A 275 -6.05 4.54 -7.16
C PHE A 275 -5.42 4.52 -5.77
N GLN A 276 -4.09 4.52 -5.73
CA GLN A 276 -3.32 4.62 -4.50
C GLN A 276 -2.44 5.86 -4.57
N GLY A 277 -2.31 6.57 -3.45
CA GLY A 277 -1.54 7.81 -3.38
C GLY A 277 -1.07 8.12 -1.98
N GLY A 278 -0.56 9.31 -1.78
CA GLY A 278 -0.20 9.83 -0.46
C GLY A 278 0.84 10.93 -0.54
N ASN A 279 1.37 11.30 0.63
CA ASN A 279 2.34 12.37 0.79
C ASN A 279 3.71 11.79 1.15
N TYR A 280 4.40 11.27 0.14
CA TYR A 280 5.69 10.63 0.28
C TYR A 280 6.49 10.70 -1.02
N THR A 281 7.81 10.87 -0.91
CA THR A 281 8.72 10.93 -2.06
C THR A 281 9.54 9.65 -2.16
N PHE A 282 9.18 8.79 -3.11
CA PHE A 282 9.86 7.51 -3.36
C PHE A 282 11.20 7.64 -4.09
N ALA A 283 11.95 6.54 -4.14
CA ALA A 283 13.23 6.46 -4.84
C ALA A 283 13.12 6.77 -6.35
N MET A 284 12.17 6.14 -7.04
CA MET A 284 11.94 6.36 -8.48
C MET A 284 11.60 7.83 -8.79
N GLU A 285 10.89 8.49 -7.88
CA GLU A 285 10.55 9.91 -8.03
C GLU A 285 11.79 10.81 -8.04
N LYS A 286 12.81 10.47 -7.24
CA LYS A 286 14.09 11.19 -7.18
C LYS A 286 15.02 10.85 -8.34
N ALA A 287 14.82 9.70 -8.97
CA ALA A 287 15.66 9.25 -10.08
C ALA A 287 15.61 10.23 -11.26
N GLU A 288 16.75 10.46 -11.88
CA GLU A 288 16.92 11.41 -12.98
C GLU A 288 16.45 10.83 -14.32
N ILE A 289 16.21 11.69 -15.30
CA ILE A 289 16.08 11.29 -16.70
C ILE A 289 17.48 11.03 -17.26
N GLU A 290 17.76 9.81 -17.71
CA GLU A 290 19.05 9.44 -18.32
C GLU A 290 19.08 9.67 -19.84
N GLU A 291 17.93 9.70 -20.50
CA GLU A 291 17.82 9.95 -21.93
C GLU A 291 16.56 10.78 -22.22
N TYR A 292 16.74 11.98 -22.77
CA TYR A 292 15.64 12.88 -23.11
C TYR A 292 15.04 12.55 -24.47
N ILE A 293 13.73 12.79 -24.59
CA ILE A 293 12.93 12.59 -25.79
C ILE A 293 12.18 13.89 -26.04
N SER A 294 12.21 14.37 -27.28
CA SER A 294 11.45 15.54 -27.70
C SER A 294 10.24 15.15 -28.52
N PHE A 295 9.14 15.90 -28.35
CA PHE A 295 7.94 15.80 -29.16
C PHE A 295 7.74 17.15 -29.87
N PRO A 296 7.93 17.24 -31.20
CA PRO A 296 7.87 18.49 -31.94
C PRO A 296 6.58 19.29 -31.73
N SER A 297 5.44 18.61 -31.64
CA SER A 297 4.13 19.23 -31.40
C SER A 297 3.92 19.72 -29.96
N PHE A 298 4.80 19.33 -29.03
CA PHE A 298 4.75 19.72 -27.61
C PHE A 298 6.13 20.19 -27.12
N PRO A 299 6.63 21.34 -27.62
CA PRO A 299 7.99 21.80 -27.34
C PRO A 299 8.24 22.14 -25.86
N SER A 300 7.19 22.42 -25.08
CA SER A 300 7.28 22.66 -23.63
C SER A 300 7.21 21.39 -22.78
N LEU A 301 6.88 20.24 -23.36
CA LEU A 301 6.76 18.97 -22.64
C LEU A 301 8.14 18.33 -22.50
N ALA A 302 8.66 18.28 -21.27
CA ALA A 302 9.86 17.50 -20.98
C ALA A 302 9.50 16.02 -20.89
N ALA A 303 10.19 15.17 -21.66
CA ALA A 303 10.00 13.73 -21.62
C ALA A 303 11.32 12.98 -21.65
N GLY A 304 11.35 11.77 -21.09
CA GLY A 304 12.55 10.93 -21.16
C GLY A 304 12.47 9.63 -20.39
N ILE A 305 13.51 8.81 -20.58
CA ILE A 305 13.72 7.55 -19.87
C ILE A 305 14.31 7.84 -18.49
N VAL A 306 13.67 7.33 -17.43
CA VAL A 306 14.18 7.46 -16.07
C VAL A 306 15.29 6.44 -15.82
N ARG A 307 16.35 6.84 -15.10
CA ARG A 307 17.39 5.94 -14.60
C ARG A 307 16.84 5.04 -13.49
N TRP A 308 16.07 4.03 -13.89
CA TRP A 308 15.38 3.10 -12.99
C TRP A 308 15.48 1.66 -13.52
N PRO A 309 15.39 0.62 -12.65
CA PRO A 309 15.44 -0.79 -13.07
C PRO A 309 14.34 -1.15 -14.08
N MET A 310 13.14 -0.61 -13.85
CA MET A 310 11.99 -0.82 -14.72
C MET A 310 11.97 0.19 -15.88
N SER A 311 11.20 -0.14 -16.92
CA SER A 311 11.06 0.72 -18.10
C SER A 311 10.07 1.84 -17.84
N VAL A 312 10.59 3.01 -17.46
CA VAL A 312 9.79 4.18 -17.06
C VAL A 312 10.02 5.34 -18.01
N ILE A 313 8.92 5.95 -18.46
CA ILE A 313 8.92 7.20 -19.22
C ILE A 313 8.36 8.29 -18.31
N ARG A 314 9.13 9.34 -18.04
CA ARG A 314 8.67 10.51 -17.29
C ARG A 314 8.22 11.58 -18.27
N LEU A 315 7.06 12.18 -17.99
CA LEU A 315 6.49 13.33 -18.67
C LEU A 315 6.37 14.48 -17.68
N ARG A 316 6.70 15.72 -18.07
CA ARG A 316 6.51 16.90 -17.23
C ARG A 316 6.17 18.13 -18.06
N GLY A 317 5.02 18.76 -17.77
CA GLY A 317 4.54 19.91 -18.54
C GLY A 317 3.16 20.40 -18.09
N LYS A 318 2.42 20.98 -19.04
CA LYS A 318 1.01 21.36 -18.85
C LYS A 318 0.13 20.12 -18.79
N LYS A 319 -1.03 20.24 -18.12
CA LYS A 319 -1.96 19.11 -17.86
C LYS A 319 -2.35 18.41 -19.16
N GLU A 320 -2.72 19.18 -20.18
CA GLU A 320 -3.23 18.72 -21.46
C GLU A 320 -2.13 18.01 -22.27
N GLU A 321 -0.91 18.56 -22.26
CA GLU A 321 0.25 18.00 -22.96
C GLU A 321 0.68 16.66 -22.33
N VAL A 322 0.71 16.60 -20.99
CA VAL A 322 1.01 15.37 -20.25
C VAL A 322 -0.07 14.31 -20.52
N LEU A 323 -1.35 14.70 -20.51
CA LEU A 323 -2.46 13.79 -20.79
C LEU A 323 -2.37 13.19 -22.20
N GLU A 324 -2.13 14.02 -23.21
CA GLU A 324 -2.04 13.58 -24.60
C GLU A 324 -0.86 12.63 -24.80
N ALA A 325 0.33 13.00 -24.31
CA ALA A 325 1.51 12.16 -24.43
C ALA A 325 1.38 10.83 -23.68
N ALA A 326 0.84 10.84 -22.45
CA ALA A 326 0.60 9.62 -21.67
C ALA A 326 -0.32 8.64 -22.40
N ASP A 327 -1.39 9.15 -23.01
CA ASP A 327 -2.34 8.34 -23.75
C ASP A 327 -1.77 7.82 -25.07
N VAL A 328 -1.00 8.61 -25.83
CA VAL A 328 -0.33 8.11 -27.03
C VAL A 328 0.73 7.05 -26.70
N ILE A 329 1.49 7.22 -25.61
CA ILE A 329 2.40 6.19 -25.10
C ILE A 329 1.62 4.91 -24.81
N TYR A 330 0.52 5.01 -24.06
CA TYR A 330 -0.29 3.86 -23.67
C TYR A 330 -0.86 3.12 -24.89
N ARG A 331 -1.56 3.82 -25.80
CA ARG A 331 -2.14 3.21 -27.00
C ARG A 331 -1.09 2.57 -27.91
N THR A 332 0.09 3.20 -28.00
CA THR A 332 1.21 2.64 -28.77
C THR A 332 1.74 1.39 -28.10
N TRP A 333 1.93 1.42 -26.78
CA TRP A 333 2.37 0.27 -26.00
C TRP A 333 1.40 -0.91 -26.12
N GLN A 334 0.10 -0.68 -26.01
CA GLN A 334 -0.93 -1.74 -26.12
C GLN A 334 -0.83 -2.57 -27.39
N THR A 335 -0.32 -2.00 -28.47
CA THR A 335 -0.20 -2.68 -29.78
C THR A 335 1.25 -3.04 -30.14
N TYR A 336 2.23 -2.62 -29.33
CA TYR A 336 3.64 -2.82 -29.60
C TYR A 336 4.08 -4.25 -29.31
N SER A 337 4.69 -4.90 -30.31
CA SER A 337 5.39 -6.16 -30.13
C SER A 337 6.82 -6.02 -30.62
N ASP A 338 7.74 -6.64 -29.89
CA ASP A 338 9.15 -6.74 -30.20
C ASP A 338 9.65 -8.11 -29.71
N PRO A 339 9.54 -9.15 -30.57
CA PRO A 339 10.01 -10.50 -30.26
C PRO A 339 11.48 -10.55 -29.86
N SER A 340 12.29 -9.54 -30.24
CA SER A 340 13.69 -9.51 -29.87
C SER A 340 13.90 -9.27 -28.37
N VAL A 341 12.90 -8.85 -27.61
CA VAL A 341 13.01 -8.66 -26.16
C VAL A 341 11.82 -9.30 -25.44
N ASP A 342 11.26 -10.36 -26.02
CA ASP A 342 10.14 -11.16 -25.50
C ASP A 342 8.82 -10.40 -25.30
N ILE A 343 8.72 -9.20 -25.88
CA ILE A 343 7.52 -8.37 -25.81
C ILE A 343 6.56 -8.78 -26.92
N TYR A 344 5.39 -9.26 -26.51
CA TYR A 344 4.25 -9.48 -27.39
C TYR A 344 3.05 -8.73 -26.82
N ALA A 345 2.39 -7.93 -27.65
CA ALA A 345 1.18 -7.19 -27.27
C ALA A 345 0.01 -8.12 -26.94
N LYS A 346 -0.06 -9.29 -27.59
CA LYS A 346 -1.15 -10.26 -27.44
C LYS A 346 -0.70 -11.69 -27.73
N SER A 347 -1.36 -12.66 -27.10
CA SER A 347 -1.31 -14.08 -27.47
C SER A 347 -2.71 -14.52 -27.89
N GLY A 348 -2.91 -14.73 -29.20
CA GLY A 348 -4.26 -14.90 -29.76
C GLY A 348 -5.07 -13.62 -29.57
N THR A 349 -6.15 -13.69 -28.77
CA THR A 349 -7.02 -12.56 -28.41
C THR A 349 -6.68 -11.92 -27.06
N THR A 350 -5.82 -12.56 -26.24
CA THR A 350 -5.48 -12.09 -24.90
C THR A 350 -4.44 -10.96 -24.97
N PRO A 351 -4.74 -9.74 -24.52
CA PRO A 351 -3.77 -8.65 -24.46
C PRO A 351 -2.79 -8.84 -23.30
N HIS A 352 -1.56 -8.35 -23.46
CA HIS A 352 -0.50 -8.46 -22.45
C HIS A 352 0.13 -7.15 -22.03
N ASN A 353 0.08 -6.11 -22.85
CA ASN A 353 0.69 -4.82 -22.57
C ASN A 353 -0.27 -3.90 -21.82
N THR A 354 0.22 -3.30 -20.74
CA THR A 354 -0.47 -2.26 -19.97
C THR A 354 0.55 -1.36 -19.28
N VAL A 355 0.10 -0.40 -18.47
CA VAL A 355 0.98 0.56 -17.78
C VAL A 355 0.59 0.72 -16.32
N THR A 356 1.54 1.18 -15.52
CA THR A 356 1.31 1.69 -14.17
C THR A 356 1.62 3.19 -14.22
N PRO A 357 0.61 4.08 -14.30
CA PRO A 357 0.82 5.52 -14.27
C PRO A 357 0.89 6.05 -12.84
N ILE A 358 1.81 7.00 -12.61
CA ILE A 358 1.99 7.71 -11.34
C ILE A 358 2.08 9.19 -11.64
N ALA A 359 1.13 9.97 -11.12
CA ALA A 359 1.05 11.41 -11.29
C ALA A 359 1.40 12.14 -9.99
N ARG A 360 2.02 13.32 -10.12
CA ARG A 360 2.28 14.27 -9.03
C ARG A 360 2.51 15.68 -9.58
N ARG A 361 2.55 16.67 -8.69
CA ARG A 361 2.95 18.04 -9.04
C ARG A 361 4.43 18.22 -8.72
N ARG A 362 5.18 18.85 -9.63
CA ARG A 362 6.59 19.23 -9.38
C ARG A 362 6.84 20.63 -9.93
N ALA A 363 7.30 21.53 -9.06
CA ALA A 363 7.63 22.92 -9.43
C ALA A 363 6.51 23.62 -10.24
N GLY A 364 5.25 23.43 -9.83
CA GLY A 364 4.08 24.04 -10.50
C GLY A 364 3.60 23.34 -11.78
N LEU A 365 4.30 22.30 -12.24
CA LEU A 365 3.93 21.51 -13.42
C LEU A 365 3.29 20.17 -13.05
N PHE A 366 2.58 19.59 -14.01
CA PHE A 366 2.11 18.20 -13.93
C PHE A 366 3.26 17.28 -14.33
N GLU A 367 3.52 16.25 -13.54
CA GLU A 367 4.50 15.21 -13.81
C GLU A 367 3.81 13.84 -13.78
N MET A 368 4.09 12.99 -14.75
CA MET A 368 3.57 11.63 -14.81
C MET A 368 4.67 10.66 -15.22
N ASP A 369 4.90 9.65 -14.39
CA ASP A 369 5.70 8.48 -14.74
C ASP A 369 4.79 7.40 -15.32
N ILE A 370 5.13 6.91 -16.50
CA ILE A 370 4.47 5.81 -17.17
C ILE A 370 5.41 4.60 -17.12
N VAL A 371 5.10 3.64 -16.25
CA VAL A 371 5.86 2.40 -16.14
C VAL A 371 5.24 1.36 -17.07
N LEU A 372 6.01 0.89 -18.05
CA LEU A 372 5.55 -0.10 -19.02
C LEU A 372 5.50 -1.49 -18.37
N ARG A 373 4.37 -2.19 -18.53
CA ARG A 373 4.12 -3.51 -17.95
C ARG A 373 3.72 -4.51 -19.03
N ASN A 374 4.09 -5.77 -18.83
CA ASN A 374 3.64 -6.89 -19.64
C ASN A 374 3.40 -8.11 -18.74
N ASN A 375 2.24 -8.77 -18.88
CA ASN A 375 1.85 -9.90 -18.02
C ASN A 375 2.06 -11.28 -18.64
N ARG A 376 2.76 -11.38 -19.77
CA ARG A 376 2.97 -12.63 -20.48
C ARG A 376 3.81 -13.60 -19.64
N THR A 377 3.45 -14.87 -19.70
CA THR A 377 4.17 -15.99 -19.10
C THR A 377 4.85 -16.84 -20.17
N SER A 378 5.79 -17.68 -19.76
CA SER A 378 6.40 -18.71 -20.61
C SER A 378 6.48 -20.04 -19.84
N ARG A 379 6.92 -21.12 -20.50
CA ARG A 379 7.19 -22.39 -19.80
C ARG A 379 8.32 -22.26 -18.78
N GLU A 380 9.32 -21.46 -19.10
CA GLU A 380 10.46 -21.17 -18.22
C GLU A 380 10.08 -20.22 -17.07
N HIS A 381 9.20 -19.26 -17.34
CA HIS A 381 8.70 -18.30 -16.36
C HIS A 381 7.18 -18.38 -16.24
N PRO A 382 6.65 -19.43 -15.58
CA PRO A 382 5.20 -19.63 -15.46
C PRO A 382 4.50 -18.54 -14.65
N TYR A 383 5.24 -17.85 -13.78
CA TYR A 383 4.75 -16.73 -12.98
C TYR A 383 4.85 -15.36 -13.70
N GLY A 384 5.44 -15.33 -14.90
CA GLY A 384 5.57 -14.13 -15.72
C GLY A 384 7.01 -13.88 -16.15
N ILE A 385 7.19 -13.56 -17.44
CA ILE A 385 8.51 -13.24 -18.02
C ILE A 385 9.07 -11.96 -17.38
N PHE A 386 8.18 -10.99 -17.12
CA PHE A 386 8.50 -9.70 -16.53
C PHE A 386 8.02 -9.60 -15.06
N HIS A 387 8.33 -10.64 -14.28
CA HIS A 387 7.97 -10.79 -12.86
C HIS A 387 9.16 -11.38 -12.08
N PRO A 388 9.17 -11.35 -10.73
CA PRO A 388 10.19 -12.06 -9.96
C PRO A 388 10.29 -13.53 -10.41
N HIS A 389 11.49 -13.96 -10.78
CA HIS A 389 11.76 -15.35 -11.20
C HIS A 389 11.95 -16.25 -9.97
N GLU A 390 11.90 -17.56 -10.15
CA GLU A 390 11.81 -18.54 -9.05
C GLU A 390 12.95 -18.44 -8.05
N GLU A 391 14.16 -18.12 -8.50
CA GLU A 391 15.35 -17.93 -7.68
C GLU A 391 15.25 -16.74 -6.71
N LEU A 392 14.26 -15.85 -6.89
CA LEU A 392 13.99 -14.72 -5.98
C LEU A 392 12.77 -14.97 -5.08
N HIS A 393 12.01 -16.04 -5.27
CA HIS A 393 10.76 -16.32 -4.52
C HIS A 393 11.00 -16.59 -3.04
N HIS A 394 12.22 -16.96 -2.67
CA HIS A 394 12.63 -17.08 -1.27
C HIS A 394 12.48 -15.75 -0.51
N ILE A 395 12.72 -14.60 -1.18
CA ILE A 395 12.52 -13.23 -0.66
C ILE A 395 11.13 -12.70 -1.01
N LYS A 396 10.78 -12.72 -2.31
CA LYS A 396 9.55 -12.08 -2.82
C LYS A 396 8.98 -12.91 -3.96
N LYS A 397 7.84 -13.55 -3.70
CA LYS A 397 7.10 -14.33 -4.71
C LYS A 397 5.94 -13.54 -5.29
N GLU A 398 5.33 -12.67 -4.51
CA GLU A 398 4.14 -11.94 -4.91
C GLU A 398 4.47 -10.88 -5.97
N ASN A 399 3.47 -10.52 -6.75
CA ASN A 399 3.58 -9.54 -7.82
C ASN A 399 4.06 -8.17 -7.33
N ILE A 400 4.63 -7.39 -8.25
CA ILE A 400 5.12 -6.02 -8.01
C ILE A 400 3.99 -5.03 -8.29
N GLY A 401 3.40 -4.49 -7.24
CA GLY A 401 2.39 -3.45 -7.26
C GLY A 401 2.98 -2.05 -7.35
N LEU A 402 2.09 -1.04 -7.41
CA LEU A 402 2.43 0.37 -7.58
C LEU A 402 3.58 0.86 -6.68
N ILE A 403 3.54 0.56 -5.38
CA ILE A 403 4.49 1.11 -4.40
C ILE A 403 5.88 0.46 -4.50
N GLU A 404 5.92 -0.82 -4.87
CA GLU A 404 7.16 -1.56 -5.11
C GLU A 404 7.84 -1.08 -6.39
N VAL A 405 7.06 -0.82 -7.44
CA VAL A 405 7.56 -0.17 -8.69
C VAL A 405 8.29 1.14 -8.38
N MET A 406 7.79 1.93 -7.41
CA MET A 406 8.38 3.21 -7.04
C MET A 406 9.62 3.08 -6.12
N GLY A 407 9.93 1.89 -5.62
CA GLY A 407 11.12 1.61 -4.81
C GLY A 407 10.88 1.41 -3.32
N LEU A 408 9.65 1.03 -2.91
CA LEU A 408 9.37 0.56 -1.55
C LEU A 408 9.03 -0.94 -1.56
N ALA A 409 9.95 -1.77 -1.08
CA ALA A 409 9.75 -3.21 -1.00
C ALA A 409 8.84 -3.58 0.17
N VAL A 410 7.69 -4.20 -0.10
CA VAL A 410 6.84 -4.80 0.93
C VAL A 410 7.06 -6.31 0.97
N LEU A 411 7.83 -6.76 1.96
CA LEU A 411 8.25 -8.14 2.12
C LEU A 411 7.37 -8.90 3.13
N PRO A 412 7.21 -10.23 2.96
CA PRO A 412 6.32 -11.02 3.80
C PRO A 412 6.85 -11.16 5.23
N GLY A 413 5.96 -11.16 6.22
CA GLY A 413 6.30 -11.22 7.65
C GLY A 413 7.21 -12.38 8.04
N ARG A 414 7.06 -13.55 7.40
CA ARG A 414 7.94 -14.72 7.60
C ARG A 414 9.42 -14.39 7.49
N LEU A 415 9.77 -13.47 6.58
CA LEU A 415 11.15 -13.16 6.24
C LEU A 415 11.90 -12.57 7.44
N ALA A 416 11.21 -11.90 8.37
CA ALA A 416 11.85 -11.37 9.57
C ALA A 416 12.50 -12.49 10.40
N LYS A 417 11.76 -13.59 10.64
CA LYS A 417 12.26 -14.75 11.39
C LYS A 417 13.30 -15.53 10.57
N GLU A 418 13.07 -15.67 9.27
CA GLU A 418 14.01 -16.36 8.38
C GLU A 418 15.38 -15.64 8.35
N LEU A 419 15.41 -14.30 8.32
CA LEU A 419 16.65 -13.52 8.37
C LEU A 419 17.36 -13.63 9.73
N ASP A 420 16.61 -13.64 10.84
CA ASP A 420 17.20 -13.80 12.18
C ASP A 420 17.89 -15.18 12.32
N ILE A 421 17.33 -16.25 11.74
CA ILE A 421 17.96 -17.58 11.73
C ILE A 421 19.12 -17.63 10.72
N LEU A 422 18.95 -17.05 9.53
CA LEU A 422 19.99 -16.99 8.51
C LEU A 422 21.24 -16.26 9.02
N ALA A 423 21.06 -15.21 9.82
CA ALA A 423 22.16 -14.52 10.50
C ALA A 423 22.97 -15.47 11.39
N GLN A 424 22.30 -16.32 12.17
CA GLN A 424 22.96 -17.32 13.02
C GLN A 424 23.74 -18.34 12.19
N TYR A 425 23.12 -18.86 11.12
CA TYR A 425 23.79 -19.80 10.22
C TYR A 425 25.03 -19.21 9.57
N LEU A 426 24.96 -17.94 9.17
CA LEU A 426 26.08 -17.22 8.55
C LEU A 426 27.26 -17.04 9.51
N ILE A 427 26.98 -16.68 10.77
CA ILE A 427 28.02 -16.54 11.81
C ILE A 427 28.66 -17.89 12.16
N GLN A 428 27.85 -18.95 12.27
CA GLN A 428 28.31 -20.27 12.72
C GLN A 428 28.87 -21.14 11.59
N HIS A 429 28.77 -20.67 10.33
CA HIS A 429 29.07 -21.46 9.15
C HIS A 429 28.32 -22.80 9.12
N THR A 430 27.05 -22.79 9.51
CA THR A 430 26.20 -23.98 9.60
C THR A 430 26.12 -24.68 8.24
N LYS A 431 26.43 -25.97 8.21
CA LYS A 431 26.41 -26.79 7.00
C LYS A 431 24.99 -27.11 6.58
N LYS A 432 24.75 -27.30 5.27
CA LYS A 432 23.40 -27.49 4.69
C LYS A 432 22.60 -28.60 5.37
N GLU A 433 23.27 -29.67 5.79
CA GLU A 433 22.64 -30.85 6.39
C GLU A 433 22.00 -30.54 7.76
N ASP A 434 22.46 -29.49 8.43
CA ASP A 434 21.99 -29.06 9.76
C ASP A 434 20.91 -27.96 9.69
N TRP A 435 20.47 -27.58 8.49
CA TRP A 435 19.48 -26.52 8.31
C TRP A 435 18.06 -27.00 8.55
N ASP A 436 17.20 -26.10 9.05
CA ASP A 436 15.76 -26.29 8.99
C ASP A 436 15.31 -26.47 7.52
N PRO A 437 14.59 -27.55 7.17
CA PRO A 437 14.07 -27.76 5.83
C PRO A 437 13.31 -26.57 5.23
N ALA A 438 12.61 -25.78 6.05
CA ALA A 438 11.88 -24.59 5.60
C ALA A 438 12.79 -23.45 5.11
N LEU A 439 14.06 -23.45 5.53
CA LEU A 439 15.07 -22.44 5.19
C LEU A 439 15.98 -22.86 4.04
N LEU A 440 15.95 -24.13 3.60
CA LEU A 440 16.80 -24.62 2.51
C LEU A 440 16.65 -23.83 1.20
N LYS A 441 15.50 -23.19 0.99
CA LYS A 441 15.25 -22.26 -0.13
C LYS A 441 16.19 -21.03 -0.15
N HIS A 442 16.88 -20.73 0.95
CA HIS A 442 17.86 -19.64 1.04
C HIS A 442 19.31 -20.12 0.86
N TRP A 443 19.55 -21.43 0.68
CA TRP A 443 20.90 -22.01 0.67
C TRP A 443 21.81 -21.40 -0.40
N ASP A 444 21.32 -21.27 -1.64
CA ASP A 444 22.15 -20.74 -2.73
C ASP A 444 22.53 -19.28 -2.46
N TRP A 445 21.58 -18.48 -1.95
CA TRP A 445 21.84 -17.11 -1.53
C TRP A 445 22.81 -17.02 -0.35
N TYR A 446 22.74 -17.96 0.59
CA TYR A 446 23.68 -18.05 1.71
C TYR A 446 25.11 -18.31 1.24
N GLU A 447 25.33 -19.23 0.31
CA GLU A 447 26.66 -19.51 -0.25
C GLU A 447 27.18 -18.32 -1.07
N GLU A 448 26.31 -17.62 -1.80
CA GLU A 448 26.66 -16.36 -2.47
C GLU A 448 27.06 -15.25 -1.50
N ILE A 449 26.42 -15.14 -0.34
CA ILE A 449 26.83 -14.18 0.70
C ILE A 449 28.20 -14.58 1.26
N ARG A 450 28.38 -15.85 1.64
CA ARG A 450 29.64 -16.33 2.21
C ARG A 450 30.84 -16.18 1.28
N SER A 451 30.62 -16.33 -0.03
CA SER A 451 31.70 -16.15 -1.02
C SER A 451 32.06 -14.68 -1.26
N ARG A 452 31.14 -13.73 -1.00
CA ARG A 452 31.38 -12.28 -1.21
C ARG A 452 31.85 -11.54 0.04
N TYR A 453 31.42 -11.97 1.22
CA TYR A 453 31.75 -11.31 2.49
C TYR A 453 32.71 -12.17 3.31
N THR A 454 33.89 -11.64 3.60
CA THR A 454 34.94 -12.36 4.35
C THR A 454 34.77 -12.23 5.87
N ASP A 455 34.25 -11.10 6.37
CA ASP A 455 34.13 -10.79 7.80
C ASP A 455 32.67 -10.76 8.25
N ILE A 456 32.04 -11.93 8.29
CA ILE A 456 30.68 -12.10 8.80
C ILE A 456 30.74 -12.38 10.30
N THR A 457 30.40 -11.39 11.11
CA THR A 457 30.38 -11.48 12.58
C THR A 457 28.99 -11.15 13.14
N LYS A 458 28.83 -11.26 14.46
CA LYS A 458 27.58 -10.87 15.14
C LYS A 458 27.25 -9.40 14.92
N GLU A 459 28.26 -8.56 14.78
CA GLU A 459 28.16 -7.12 14.64
C GLU A 459 27.85 -6.71 13.19
N THR A 460 28.30 -7.47 12.19
CA THR A 460 28.17 -7.10 10.77
C THR A 460 27.05 -7.82 10.03
N VAL A 461 26.62 -9.01 10.48
CA VAL A 461 25.73 -9.89 9.70
C VAL A 461 24.37 -9.26 9.39
N LEU A 462 23.80 -8.47 10.30
CA LEU A 462 22.49 -7.86 10.09
C LEU A 462 22.54 -6.80 8.99
N ASP A 463 23.57 -5.96 8.98
CA ASP A 463 23.76 -4.95 7.94
C ASP A 463 24.04 -5.60 6.58
N ILE A 464 24.82 -6.68 6.55
CA ILE A 464 25.06 -7.48 5.35
C ILE A 464 23.73 -8.03 4.81
N LEU A 465 22.92 -8.68 5.66
CA LEU A 465 21.63 -9.23 5.26
C LEU A 465 20.66 -8.13 4.78
N GLN A 466 20.59 -7.00 5.48
CA GLN A 466 19.76 -5.86 5.07
C GLN A 466 20.17 -5.29 3.72
N HIS A 467 21.48 -5.19 3.48
CA HIS A 467 22.02 -4.77 2.18
C HIS A 467 21.64 -5.77 1.09
N GLU A 468 21.88 -7.06 1.33
CA GLU A 468 21.64 -8.14 0.37
C GLU A 468 20.16 -8.32 0.04
N VAL A 469 19.26 -8.17 1.01
CA VAL A 469 17.80 -8.14 0.76
C VAL A 469 17.45 -6.99 -0.19
N GLY A 470 18.02 -5.80 0.02
CA GLY A 470 17.79 -4.67 -0.87
C GLY A 470 18.36 -4.90 -2.28
N GLN A 471 19.54 -5.51 -2.42
CA GLN A 471 20.09 -5.88 -3.73
C GLN A 471 19.20 -6.90 -4.45
N ARG A 472 18.72 -7.94 -3.74
CA ARG A 472 17.78 -8.91 -4.30
C ARG A 472 16.47 -8.28 -4.74
N PHE A 473 15.99 -7.29 -4.00
CA PHE A 473 14.80 -6.53 -4.43
C PHE A 473 15.05 -5.66 -5.67
N ILE A 474 16.26 -5.12 -5.86
CA ILE A 474 16.61 -4.47 -7.13
C ILE A 474 16.57 -5.49 -8.28
N THR A 475 17.13 -6.67 -8.10
CA THR A 475 17.05 -7.75 -9.11
C THR A 475 15.59 -8.10 -9.42
N VAL A 476 14.71 -8.12 -8.41
CA VAL A 476 13.26 -8.28 -8.60
C VAL A 476 12.69 -7.19 -9.53
N LEU A 477 13.05 -5.92 -9.34
CA LEU A 477 12.60 -4.82 -10.22
C LEU A 477 13.20 -4.92 -11.62
N GLU A 478 14.45 -5.37 -11.77
CA GLU A 478 15.09 -5.61 -13.06
C GLU A 478 14.42 -6.75 -13.83
N HIS A 479 13.98 -7.80 -13.13
CA HIS A 479 13.17 -8.86 -13.74
C HIS A 479 11.81 -8.31 -14.19
N ALA A 480 11.23 -7.37 -13.45
CA ALA A 480 9.97 -6.74 -13.81
C ALA A 480 10.04 -5.72 -14.96
N GLY A 481 11.23 -5.21 -15.30
CA GLY A 481 11.43 -4.29 -16.44
C GLY A 481 11.23 -4.98 -17.79
N VAL A 482 10.37 -4.42 -18.65
CA VAL A 482 10.07 -4.99 -19.99
C VAL A 482 11.20 -4.77 -20.99
N PHE A 483 11.80 -3.59 -20.99
CA PHE A 483 13.06 -3.31 -21.68
C PHE A 483 14.20 -3.40 -20.67
N LYS A 484 14.95 -4.51 -20.74
CA LYS A 484 16.11 -4.74 -19.86
C LYS A 484 17.15 -3.65 -20.02
N ARG A 485 17.91 -3.35 -18.97
CA ARG A 485 18.98 -2.33 -18.99
C ARG A 485 20.25 -2.75 -19.75
N THR A 486 20.19 -3.85 -20.49
CA THR A 486 21.22 -4.30 -21.42
C THR A 486 21.25 -3.41 -22.68
N LYS A 487 22.34 -3.47 -23.47
CA LYS A 487 22.43 -2.74 -24.76
C LYS A 487 21.24 -3.04 -25.68
N ARG A 488 20.83 -4.31 -25.75
CA ARG A 488 19.69 -4.77 -26.55
C ARG A 488 18.38 -4.15 -26.07
N GLY A 489 18.10 -4.21 -24.76
CA GLY A 489 16.87 -3.66 -24.21
C GLY A 489 16.79 -2.13 -24.31
N LYS A 490 17.90 -1.41 -24.09
CA LYS A 490 17.97 0.05 -24.32
C LYS A 490 17.66 0.42 -25.78
N GLN A 491 18.21 -0.32 -26.74
CA GLN A 491 17.94 -0.09 -28.16
C GLN A 491 16.48 -0.38 -28.54
N ALA A 492 15.91 -1.44 -27.99
CA ALA A 492 14.50 -1.77 -28.16
C ALA A 492 13.59 -0.67 -27.56
N PHE A 493 13.95 -0.13 -26.39
CA PHE A 493 13.20 0.95 -25.77
C PHE A 493 13.21 2.23 -26.64
N ARG A 494 14.38 2.62 -27.17
CA ARG A 494 14.46 3.73 -28.14
C ARG A 494 13.61 3.50 -29.38
N THR A 495 13.56 2.25 -29.86
CA THR A 495 12.74 1.90 -31.03
C THR A 495 11.25 2.05 -30.74
N PHE A 496 10.81 1.64 -29.55
CA PHE A 496 9.45 1.92 -29.09
C PHE A 496 9.16 3.43 -29.03
N LEU A 497 10.07 4.20 -28.42
CA LEU A 497 9.90 5.64 -28.25
C LEU A 497 9.88 6.41 -29.57
N ARG A 498 10.65 5.98 -30.59
CA ARG A 498 10.53 6.54 -31.95
C ARG A 498 9.13 6.37 -32.53
N LYS A 499 8.50 5.20 -32.35
CA LYS A 499 7.11 5.00 -32.78
C LYS A 499 6.11 5.88 -32.02
N VAL A 500 6.41 6.20 -30.76
CA VAL A 500 5.61 7.16 -29.98
C VAL A 500 5.80 8.56 -30.54
N GLN A 501 7.04 8.98 -30.81
CA GLN A 501 7.36 10.28 -31.41
C GLN A 501 6.68 10.48 -32.76
N GLU A 502 6.70 9.47 -33.64
CA GLU A 502 6.03 9.49 -34.95
C GLU A 502 4.52 9.73 -34.87
N LYS A 503 3.88 9.39 -33.74
CA LYS A 503 2.44 9.59 -33.52
C LYS A 503 2.10 10.90 -32.80
N LEU A 504 3.09 11.51 -32.14
CA LEU A 504 2.95 12.80 -31.44
C LEU A 504 3.51 13.97 -32.26
N SER A 505 4.25 13.69 -33.34
CA SER A 505 4.70 14.67 -34.34
C SER A 505 3.62 14.87 -35.38
#